data_AF-A0A2V6P5K6-F1
#
_entry.id   AF-A0A2V6P5K6-F1
#
_cell.length_a   1.000
_cell.length_b   1.000
_cell.length_c   1.000
_cell.angle_alpha   90.00
_cell.angle_beta   90.00
_cell.angle_gamma   90.00
#
_symmetry.space_group_name_H-M   'P 1'
#
loop_
_entity.id
_entity.type
_entity.pdbx_description
1 polymer ?
#
loop_
_entity_poly.entity_id
_entity_poly.type
_entity_poly.pdbx_seq_one_letter_code
_entity_poly.pdbx_strand_id
1 'polypeptide(L)' 'MKMNTPAGSSGEIGSYVQLQHQIHDALREQHPEWIEQNGDCPTCESYESRFAELINLFQSNERKSAA' A
#
# COMPACT_ATOMS: atom_id res chain seq x y z
N MET A 1 2.04 -14.83 27.50
CA MET A 1 2.14 -14.48 26.07
C MET A 1 2.46 -13.01 25.93
N LYS A 2 3.49 -12.63 25.16
CA LYS A 2 3.79 -11.22 24.86
C LYS A 2 3.23 -10.91 23.48
N MET A 3 2.33 -9.94 23.44
CA MET A 3 1.65 -9.42 22.26
C MET A 3 2.66 -8.78 21.29
N ASN A 4 2.56 -9.14 20.02
CA ASN A 4 3.32 -8.56 18.94
C ASN A 4 2.69 -7.21 18.61
N THR A 5 3.28 -6.14 19.13
CA THR A 5 2.99 -4.78 18.70
C THR A 5 3.51 -4.64 17.27
N PRO A 6 2.68 -4.36 16.25
CA PRO A 6 3.21 -3.87 14.98
C PRO A 6 3.75 -2.48 15.31
N ALA A 7 5.08 -2.39 15.35
CA ALA A 7 5.76 -1.12 15.48
C ALA A 7 5.37 -0.28 14.27
N GLY A 8 4.43 0.64 14.48
CA GLY A 8 4.26 1.81 13.62
C GLY A 8 5.58 2.57 13.63
N SER A 9 6.49 2.16 12.76
CA SER A 9 7.78 2.80 12.58
C SER A 9 7.50 4.16 11.98
N SER A 10 7.67 5.19 12.80
CA SER A 10 7.80 6.59 12.37
C SER A 10 9.14 6.79 11.64
N GLY A 11 9.45 5.91 10.71
CA GLY A 11 10.63 5.96 9.87
C GLY A 11 10.28 6.71 8.60
N GLU A 12 11.09 7.71 8.26
CA GLU A 12 11.03 8.38 6.97
C GLU A 12 10.86 7.33 5.87
N ILE A 13 9.77 7.44 5.10
CA ILE A 13 9.53 6.59 3.94
C ILE A 13 10.63 6.91 2.93
N GLY A 14 11.66 6.07 2.88
CA GLY A 14 12.83 6.29 2.03
C GLY A 14 12.56 6.07 0.53
N SER A 15 11.43 5.46 0.17
CA SER A 15 11.05 5.15 -1.22
C SER A 15 9.55 4.91 -1.35
N TYR A 16 8.98 5.24 -2.52
CA TYR A 16 7.60 4.94 -2.89
C TYR A 16 7.24 3.46 -2.71
N VAL A 17 8.16 2.57 -3.07
CA VAL A 17 7.98 1.11 -2.92
C VAL A 17 7.76 0.73 -1.46
N GLN A 18 8.49 1.38 -0.54
CA GLN A 18 8.40 1.09 0.88
C GLN A 18 7.11 1.62 1.51
N LEU A 19 6.54 2.71 0.99
CA LEU A 19 5.19 3.14 1.36
C LEU A 19 4.13 2.16 0.85
N GLN A 20 4.29 1.68 -0.39
CA GLN A 20 3.36 0.73 -0.99
C GLN A 20 3.28 -0.56 -0.14
N HIS A 21 4.42 -1.11 0.25
CA HIS A 21 4.46 -2.27 1.15
C HIS A 21 3.79 -2.01 2.51
N GLN A 22 4.05 -0.85 3.13
CA GLN A 22 3.41 -0.51 4.41
C GLN A 22 1.88 -0.41 4.30
N ILE A 23 1.38 0.18 3.21
CA ILE A 23 -0.08 0.26 2.96
C ILE A 23 -0.65 -1.15 2.76
N HIS A 24 0.01 -1.99 1.96
CA HIS A 24 -0.43 -3.35 1.70
C HIS A 24 -0.49 -4.19 2.98
N ASP A 25 0.56 -4.14 3.80
CA ASP A 25 0.60 -4.88 5.08
C ASP A 25 -0.48 -4.37 6.04
N ALA A 26 -0.64 -3.04 6.15
CA ALA A 26 -1.67 -2.45 6.99
C ALA A 26 -3.11 -2.81 6.53
N LEU A 27 -3.34 -2.94 5.22
CA LEU A 27 -4.63 -3.38 4.68
C LEU A 27 -4.92 -4.84 5.03
N ARG A 28 -3.92 -5.72 4.94
CA ARG A 28 -4.06 -7.13 5.36
C ARG A 28 -4.32 -7.27 6.86
N GLU A 29 -3.66 -6.46 7.69
CA GLU A 29 -3.88 -6.46 9.13
C GLU A 29 -5.28 -5.96 9.51
N GLN A 30 -5.78 -4.93 8.81
CA GLN A 30 -7.11 -4.36 9.06
C GLN A 30 -8.26 -5.20 8.48
N HIS A 31 -8.02 -5.89 7.36
CA HIS A 31 -9.00 -6.67 6.63
C HIS A 31 -8.59 -8.14 6.47
N PRO A 32 -8.50 -8.90 7.57
CA PRO A 32 -8.20 -10.32 7.49
C PRO A 32 -9.26 -11.09 6.70
N GLU A 33 -10.49 -10.56 6.57
CA GLU A 33 -11.56 -11.15 5.77
C GLU A 33 -11.31 -11.10 4.25
N TRP A 34 -10.37 -10.28 3.78
CA TRP A 34 -9.95 -10.24 2.38
C TRP A 34 -8.87 -11.24 2.04
N ILE A 35 -8.26 -11.86 3.06
CA ILE A 35 -7.21 -12.86 2.89
C ILE A 35 -7.86 -14.22 2.65
N GLU A 36 -7.63 -14.76 1.47
CA GLU A 36 -8.10 -16.09 1.08
C GLU A 36 -7.32 -17.21 1.81
N GLN A 37 -7.82 -18.44 1.74
CA GLN A 37 -7.22 -19.58 2.45
C GLN A 37 -5.79 -19.94 1.97
N ASN A 38 -5.44 -19.57 0.74
CA ASN A 38 -4.10 -19.65 0.17
C ASN A 38 -3.16 -18.54 0.67
N GLY A 39 -3.68 -17.53 1.38
CA GLY A 39 -2.93 -16.37 1.86
C GLY A 39 -2.86 -15.21 0.86
N ASP A 40 -3.53 -15.33 -0.29
CA ASP A 40 -3.67 -14.25 -1.27
C ASP A 40 -4.72 -13.24 -0.80
N CYS A 41 -4.57 -11.99 -1.24
CA CYS A 41 -5.53 -10.93 -0.98
C CYS A 41 -5.82 -10.19 -2.30
N PRO A 42 -6.68 -10.74 -3.18
CA PRO A 42 -6.96 -10.14 -4.49
C PRO A 42 -7.53 -8.72 -4.38
N THR A 43 -8.27 -8.43 -3.29
CA THR A 43 -8.73 -7.08 -2.97
C THR A 43 -7.56 -6.13 -2.70
N CYS A 44 -6.55 -6.57 -1.94
CA CYS A 44 -5.36 -5.79 -1.66
C CYS A 44 -4.59 -5.48 -2.97
N GLU A 45 -4.42 -6.48 -3.84
CA GLU A 45 -3.77 -6.31 -5.15
C GLU A 45 -4.54 -5.33 -6.06
N SER A 46 -5.87 -5.36 -6.02
CA SER A 46 -6.71 -4.41 -6.75
C SER A 46 -6.50 -2.96 -6.26
N TYR A 47 -6.41 -2.76 -4.94
CA TYR A 47 -6.10 -1.45 -4.35
C TYR A 47 -4.72 -0.96 -4.76
N GLU A 48 -3.70 -1.82 -4.70
CA GLU A 48 -2.35 -1.46 -5.12
C GLU A 48 -2.29 -1.08 -6.61
N SER A 49 -2.96 -1.85 -7.46
CA SER A 49 -3.04 -1.56 -8.90
C SER A 49 -3.67 -0.18 -9.16
N ARG A 50 -4.80 0.11 -8.51
CA ARG A 50 -5.47 1.41 -8.61
C ARG A 50 -4.61 2.54 -8.06
N PHE A 51 -3.89 2.30 -6.97
CA PHE A 51 -2.99 3.30 -6.39
C PHE A 51 -1.85 3.64 -7.36
N ALA A 52 -1.21 2.64 -7.96
CA ALA A 52 -0.19 2.85 -8.99
C ALA A 52 -0.74 3.64 -10.20
N GLU A 53 -1.95 3.35 -10.66
CA GLU A 53 -2.61 4.12 -11.73
C GLU A 53 -2.81 5.60 -11.34
N LEU A 54 -3.28 5.87 -10.12
CA LEU A 54 -3.47 7.24 -9.65
C LEU A 54 -2.16 8.01 -9.62
N ILE A 55 -1.08 7.40 -9.11
CA ILE A 55 0.24 8.03 -9.10
C ILE A 55 0.71 8.36 -10.52
N ASN A 56 0.56 7.42 -11.47
CA ASN A 56 0.88 7.65 -12.87
C ASN A 56 0.06 8.80 -13.50
N LEU A 57 -1.24 8.89 -13.14
CA LEU A 57 -2.12 9.95 -13.60
C LEU A 57 -1.69 11.32 -13.05
N PHE A 58 -1.40 11.41 -11.75
CA PHE A 58 -0.91 12.64 -11.13
C PHE A 58 0.42 13.08 -11.74
N GLN A 59 1.39 12.18 -11.89
CA GLN A 59 2.67 12.48 -12.54
C GLN A 59 2.50 12.96 -14.00
N SER A 60 1.52 12.43 -14.72
CA SER A 60 1.22 12.86 -16.09
C SER A 60 0.58 14.25 -16.14
N ASN A 61 -0.27 14.58 -15.17
CA ASN A 61 -0.88 15.91 -15.05
C ASN A 61 0.14 16.98 -14.63
N GLU A 62 1.02 16.69 -13.67
CA GLU A 62 2.09 17.62 -13.26
C GLU A 62 2.99 18.02 -14.44
N ARG A 63 3.35 17.05 -15.29
CA ARG A 63 4.14 17.31 -16.50
C ARG A 63 3.40 18.17 -17.53
N LYS A 64 2.06 18.14 -17.53
CA LYS A 64 1.21 18.87 -18.46
C LYS A 64 0.91 20.30 -17.98
N SER A 65 0.91 20.52 -16.67
CA SER A 65 0.78 21.83 -16.05
C SER A 65 2.08 22.64 -16.03
N ALA A 66 3.23 21.99 -16.22
CA ALA A 66 4.54 22.62 -16.28
C ALA A 66 5.02 22.98 -17.71
N ALA A 67 4.19 22.72 -18.74
CA ALA A 67 4.46 23.01 -20.15
C ALA A 67 3.58 24.16 -20.66
#